data_AF-A0A2V2E9E7-F1
#
_entry.id   AF-A0A2V2E9E7-F1
#
_cell.length_a   1.000
_cell.length_b   1.000
_cell.length_c   1.000
_cell.angle_alpha   90.00
_cell.angle_beta   90.00
_cell.angle_gamma   90.00
#
_symmetry.space_group_name_H-M   'P 1'
#
loop_
_entity.id
_entity.type
_entity.pdbx_description
1 polymer ?
#
loop_
_entity_poly.entity_id
_entity_poly.type
_entity_poly.pdbx_seq_one_letter_code
_entity_poly.pdbx_strand_id
1 'polypeptide(L)'
;MSSGNSGSGLPRIAGNIRQILNENPPQMRENMLFELSVLRDDLELTEGNPDLPQLGGSYAEVRKQLRDSGIGGYTAHHIPSAKAQGAKRKENRPYYDSLPTVAISIVDHWDGTDSYGGRQGRRHRSFLPDVPRSDSYKNEITAEIEEGNFMNVVRNEVYNIRDRFGNDYDGGISRYLDALEAFLQDK
;
A
#
# COMPACT_ATOMS: atom_id res chain seq x y z
N MET A 1 8.22 -18.53 44.09
CA MET A 1 7.76 -19.38 42.97
C MET A 1 7.20 -18.43 41.93
N SER A 2 7.98 -17.98 40.94
CA SER A 2 8.17 -18.59 39.61
C SER A 2 6.83 -18.83 38.91
N SER A 3 6.54 -18.46 37.67
CA SER A 3 7.24 -17.83 36.54
C SER A 3 6.21 -17.80 35.41
N GLY A 4 6.30 -16.85 34.48
CA GLY A 4 5.45 -16.87 33.28
C GLY A 4 5.78 -15.78 32.27
N ASN A 5 7.05 -15.66 31.91
CA ASN A 5 7.50 -14.87 30.76
C ASN A 5 7.35 -15.72 29.48
N SER A 6 6.68 -15.20 28.45
CA SER A 6 6.87 -15.57 27.04
C SER A 6 5.98 -14.72 26.13
N GLY A 7 6.13 -13.40 26.20
CA GLY A 7 5.85 -12.55 25.05
C GLY A 7 7.15 -12.40 24.29
N SER A 8 7.29 -13.08 23.16
CA SER A 8 8.42 -12.97 22.23
C SER A 8 8.72 -11.50 21.94
N GLY A 9 9.73 -10.97 22.64
CA GLY A 9 10.22 -9.61 22.51
C GLY A 9 11.08 -9.47 21.26
N LEU A 10 10.46 -9.61 20.08
CA LEU A 10 10.97 -8.87 18.94
C LEU A 10 10.69 -7.39 19.23
N PRO A 11 11.69 -6.50 19.15
CA PRO A 11 11.42 -5.07 19.25
C PRO A 11 10.35 -4.74 18.21
N ARG A 12 9.20 -4.22 18.67
CA ARG A 12 8.21 -3.65 17.77
C ARG A 12 8.90 -2.52 17.03
N ILE A 13 9.32 -2.77 15.79
CA ILE A 13 9.84 -1.73 14.93
C ILE A 13 8.64 -0.85 14.62
N ALA A 14 8.45 0.22 15.40
CA ALA A 14 7.51 1.27 15.07
C ALA A 14 8.07 2.00 13.84
N GLY A 15 7.95 1.39 12.67
CA GLY A 15 8.70 1.80 11.49
C GLY A 15 7.84 1.71 10.25
N ASN A 16 7.86 2.80 9.51
CA ASN A 16 7.43 2.79 8.13
C ASN A 16 8.43 1.95 7.28
N ILE A 17 8.06 1.55 6.06
CA ILE A 17 8.85 0.60 5.28
C ILE A 17 10.29 1.07 5.02
N ARG A 18 10.55 2.38 4.91
CA ARG A 18 11.92 2.91 4.78
C ARG A 18 12.76 2.64 6.02
N GLN A 19 12.18 2.77 7.21
CA GLN A 19 12.90 2.46 8.44
C GLN A 19 13.22 0.96 8.53
N ILE A 20 12.25 0.10 8.19
CA ILE A 20 12.45 -1.36 8.18
C ILE A 20 13.58 -1.74 7.22
N LEU A 21 13.58 -1.17 6.00
CA LEU A 21 14.63 -1.38 5.01
C LEU A 21 15.99 -0.84 5.46
N ASN A 22 16.04 0.26 6.22
CA ASN A 22 17.30 0.80 6.75
C ASN A 22 17.89 -0.07 7.87
N GLU A 23 17.04 -0.74 8.64
CA GLU A 23 17.45 -1.63 9.73
C GLU A 23 17.80 -3.04 9.22
N ASN A 24 17.25 -3.48 8.07
CA ASN A 24 17.42 -4.85 7.53
C ASN A 24 17.71 -4.90 6.00
N PRO A 25 18.86 -4.40 5.50
CA PRO A 25 18.86 -3.74 4.18
C PRO A 25 19.01 -4.57 2.89
N PRO A 26 19.97 -5.50 2.72
CA PRO A 26 20.15 -6.10 1.39
C PRO A 26 19.13 -7.21 1.10
N GLN A 27 19.08 -8.23 1.96
CA GLN A 27 18.28 -9.43 1.74
C GLN A 27 16.78 -9.13 1.69
N MET A 28 16.28 -8.26 2.57
CA MET A 28 14.86 -7.91 2.61
C MET A 28 14.44 -7.11 1.37
N ARG A 29 15.28 -6.17 0.92
CA ARG A 29 15.03 -5.41 -0.31
C ARG A 29 15.03 -6.34 -1.52
N GLU A 30 16.01 -7.23 -1.63
CA GLU A 30 16.08 -8.21 -2.72
C GLU A 30 14.85 -9.12 -2.75
N ASN A 31 14.41 -9.61 -1.59
CA ASN A 31 13.20 -10.42 -1.49
C ASN A 31 11.95 -9.64 -1.92
N MET A 32 11.79 -8.39 -1.48
CA MET A 32 10.63 -7.57 -1.86
C MET A 32 10.61 -7.26 -3.36
N LEU A 33 11.77 -7.00 -3.96
CA LEU A 33 11.90 -6.79 -5.41
C LEU A 33 11.57 -8.07 -6.19
N PHE A 34 12.00 -9.23 -5.70
CA PHE A 34 11.62 -10.52 -6.28
C PHE A 34 10.11 -10.79 -6.16
N GLU A 35 9.51 -10.54 -4.99
CA GLU A 35 8.06 -10.69 -4.81
C GLU A 35 7.26 -9.71 -5.69
N LEU A 36 7.78 -8.51 -5.92
CA LEU A 36 7.20 -7.53 -6.82
C LEU A 36 7.25 -8.00 -8.28
N SER A 37 8.35 -8.62 -8.72
CA SER A 37 8.42 -9.18 -10.08
C SER A 37 7.45 -10.33 -10.26
N VAL A 38 7.35 -11.24 -9.28
CA VAL A 38 6.35 -12.34 -9.31
C VAL A 38 4.93 -11.77 -9.39
N LEU A 39 4.62 -10.76 -8.57
CA LEU A 39 3.30 -10.11 -8.59
C LEU A 39 2.98 -9.49 -9.96
N ARG A 40 3.95 -8.84 -10.62
CA ARG A 40 3.75 -8.27 -11.97
C ARG A 40 3.41 -9.35 -12.98
N ASP A 41 4.13 -10.47 -12.94
CA ASP A 41 3.93 -11.59 -13.85
C ASP A 41 2.54 -12.24 -13.61
N ASP A 42 2.11 -12.38 -12.36
CA ASP A 42 0.83 -12.99 -11.98
C ASP A 42 -0.39 -12.14 -12.33
N LEU A 43 -0.26 -10.81 -12.41
CA LEU A 43 -1.41 -9.93 -12.58
C LEU A 43 -1.95 -9.89 -14.02
N GLU A 44 -1.14 -10.19 -15.04
CA GLU A 44 -1.54 -10.07 -16.46
C GLU A 44 -2.25 -8.72 -16.76
N LEU A 45 -1.66 -7.61 -16.29
CA LEU A 45 -2.29 -6.28 -16.37
C LEU A 45 -2.51 -5.82 -17.81
N THR A 46 -3.68 -5.23 -18.07
CA THR A 46 -4.03 -4.60 -19.35
C THR A 46 -3.69 -3.10 -19.37
N GLU A 47 -3.99 -2.39 -20.46
CA GLU A 47 -3.87 -0.92 -20.50
C GLU A 47 -4.88 -0.20 -19.57
N GLY A 48 -5.86 -0.94 -19.06
CA GLY A 48 -6.94 -0.42 -18.23
C GLY A 48 -8.06 0.22 -19.03
N ASN A 49 -9.02 0.83 -18.33
CA ASN A 49 -10.14 1.51 -18.96
C ASN A 49 -9.68 2.88 -19.52
N PRO A 50 -9.77 3.12 -20.84
CA PRO A 50 -9.27 4.34 -21.46
C PRO A 50 -10.06 5.60 -21.06
N ASP A 51 -11.27 5.46 -20.51
CA ASP A 51 -12.09 6.56 -20.04
C ASP A 51 -11.71 7.02 -18.62
N LEU A 52 -10.85 6.26 -17.93
CA LEU A 52 -10.36 6.54 -16.59
C LEU A 52 -8.89 6.99 -16.62
N PRO A 53 -8.44 7.88 -15.72
CA PRO A 53 -7.04 8.24 -15.58
C PRO A 53 -6.19 7.02 -15.20
N GLN A 54 -5.37 6.54 -16.14
CA GLN A 54 -4.39 5.46 -15.92
C GLN A 54 -3.10 6.02 -15.33
N LEU A 55 -3.18 6.59 -14.12
CA LEU A 55 -2.06 7.25 -13.45
C LEU A 55 -1.58 6.45 -12.23
N GLY A 56 -0.27 6.29 -12.13
CA GLY A 56 0.44 5.77 -10.97
C GLY A 56 1.79 6.49 -10.83
N GLY A 57 2.36 6.50 -9.62
CA GLY A 57 3.56 7.27 -9.32
C GLY A 57 3.68 7.58 -7.84
N SER A 58 4.61 8.46 -7.47
CA SER A 58 4.62 9.03 -6.11
C SER A 58 3.36 9.87 -5.87
N TYR A 59 2.93 9.98 -4.61
CA TYR A 59 1.76 10.79 -4.25
C TYR A 59 1.85 12.22 -4.79
N ALA A 60 3.02 12.86 -4.69
CA ALA A 60 3.22 14.22 -5.19
C ALA A 60 3.00 14.34 -6.70
N GLU A 61 3.51 13.38 -7.48
CA GLU A 61 3.39 13.35 -8.93
C GLU A 61 1.95 13.12 -9.37
N VAL A 62 1.29 12.08 -8.83
CA VAL A 62 -0.10 11.75 -9.16
C VAL A 62 -1.02 12.90 -8.80
N ARG A 63 -0.84 13.53 -7.63
CA ARG A 63 -1.61 14.72 -7.23
C ARG A 63 -1.37 15.91 -8.14
N LYS A 64 -0.13 16.12 -8.62
CA LYS A 64 0.19 17.16 -9.59
C LYS A 64 -0.52 16.90 -10.91
N GLN A 65 -0.45 15.68 -11.44
CA GLN A 65 -1.07 15.31 -12.71
C GLN A 65 -2.61 15.42 -12.67
N LEU A 66 -3.25 14.96 -11.60
CA LEU A 66 -4.70 15.12 -11.41
C LEU A 66 -5.12 16.59 -11.36
N ARG A 67 -4.35 17.44 -10.68
CA ARG A 67 -4.63 18.88 -10.62
C ARG A 67 -4.41 19.58 -11.96
N ASP A 68 -3.27 19.31 -12.60
CA ASP A 68 -2.84 20.00 -13.82
C ASP A 68 -3.69 19.57 -15.04
N SER A 69 -4.23 18.34 -15.05
CA SER A 69 -5.15 17.85 -16.08
C SER A 69 -6.57 18.40 -15.96
N GLY A 70 -6.93 18.98 -14.81
CA GLY A 70 -8.28 19.48 -14.54
C GLY A 70 -9.35 18.38 -14.41
N ILE A 71 -8.96 17.10 -14.36
CA ILE A 71 -9.88 15.98 -14.24
C ILE A 71 -10.40 15.92 -12.79
N GLY A 72 -11.63 16.41 -12.59
CA GLY A 72 -12.34 16.31 -11.33
C GLY A 72 -12.83 14.89 -11.04
N GLY A 73 -13.13 14.59 -9.76
CA GLY A 73 -13.72 13.30 -9.38
C GLY A 73 -12.73 12.18 -9.06
N TYR A 74 -11.43 12.45 -9.06
CA TYR A 74 -10.38 11.47 -8.77
C TYR A 74 -9.48 11.90 -7.60
N THR A 75 -8.83 10.91 -6.97
CA THR A 75 -7.88 11.11 -5.89
C THR A 75 -6.69 10.18 -6.02
N ALA A 76 -5.56 10.57 -5.42
CA ALA A 76 -4.41 9.67 -5.25
C ALA A 76 -4.66 8.76 -4.05
N HIS A 77 -4.50 7.46 -4.26
CA HIS A 77 -4.70 6.40 -3.29
C HIS A 77 -3.37 5.71 -2.98
N HIS A 78 -3.03 5.61 -1.70
CA HIS A 78 -1.78 5.00 -1.25
C HIS A 78 -1.95 3.51 -1.09
N ILE A 79 -1.02 2.76 -1.66
CA ILE A 79 -0.93 1.31 -1.48
C ILE A 79 0.49 0.97 -0.98
N PRO A 80 0.63 0.41 0.23
CA PRO A 80 -0.39 0.33 1.27
C PRO A 80 -0.81 1.72 1.76
N SER A 81 -1.91 1.78 2.51
CA SER A 81 -2.35 3.00 3.20
C SER A 81 -1.21 3.78 3.88
N ALA A 82 -1.09 5.07 3.57
CA ALA A 82 -0.16 5.99 4.24
C ALA A 82 -0.32 5.98 5.77
N LYS A 83 -1.54 5.82 6.28
CA LYS A 83 -1.82 5.77 7.73
C LYS A 83 -1.29 4.50 8.38
N ALA A 84 -1.33 3.37 7.67
CA ALA A 84 -0.78 2.10 8.14
C ALA A 84 0.76 2.11 8.08
N GLN A 85 1.32 2.80 7.08
CA GLN A 85 2.76 3.08 6.95
C GLN A 85 3.28 4.19 7.89
N GLY A 86 2.50 4.63 8.88
CA GLY A 86 2.90 5.71 9.80
C GLY A 86 3.16 7.08 9.15
N ALA A 87 2.85 7.24 7.86
CA ALA A 87 3.09 8.47 7.12
C ALA A 87 2.00 9.50 7.43
N LYS A 88 2.41 10.62 8.01
CA LYS A 88 1.52 11.73 8.34
C LYS A 88 1.94 12.97 7.58
N ARG A 89 1.06 13.45 6.68
CA ARG A 89 1.31 14.61 5.82
C ARG A 89 1.80 15.86 6.55
N LYS A 90 1.37 16.10 7.80
CA LYS A 90 1.77 17.27 8.60
C LYS A 90 3.10 17.09 9.35
N GLU A 91 3.50 15.86 9.63
CA GLU A 91 4.65 15.55 10.49
C GLU A 91 5.86 15.10 9.66
N ASN A 92 5.64 14.33 8.59
CA ASN A 92 6.70 13.87 7.69
C ASN A 92 6.23 13.94 6.23
N ARG A 93 6.13 15.17 5.72
CA ARG A 93 5.67 15.45 4.37
C ARG A 93 6.54 14.82 3.28
N PRO A 94 7.89 14.90 3.32
CA PRO A 94 8.72 14.29 2.28
C PRO A 94 8.46 12.80 2.11
N TYR A 95 8.37 12.06 3.23
CA TYR A 95 8.04 10.65 3.18
C TYR A 95 6.63 10.41 2.62
N TYR A 96 5.63 11.12 3.14
CA TYR A 96 4.24 11.02 2.66
C TYR A 96 4.11 11.29 1.16
N ASP A 97 4.76 12.35 0.67
CA ASP A 97 4.72 12.77 -0.72
C ASP A 97 5.49 11.79 -1.64
N SER A 98 6.42 11.00 -1.11
CA SER A 98 7.20 9.98 -1.84
C SER A 98 6.51 8.61 -1.94
N LEU A 99 5.48 8.35 -1.15
CA LEU A 99 4.84 7.04 -1.13
C LEU A 99 4.20 6.72 -2.49
N PRO A 100 4.36 5.49 -3.01
CA PRO A 100 3.71 5.04 -4.24
C PRO A 100 2.17 5.07 -4.13
N THR A 101 1.53 5.50 -5.21
CA THR A 101 0.08 5.69 -5.29
C THR A 101 -0.47 5.41 -6.68
N VAL A 102 -1.77 5.13 -6.73
CA VAL A 102 -2.56 5.03 -7.96
C VAL A 102 -3.67 6.08 -7.94
N ALA A 103 -4.05 6.63 -9.09
CA ALA A 103 -5.25 7.44 -9.19
C ALA A 103 -6.50 6.55 -9.23
N ILE A 104 -7.51 6.92 -8.46
CA ILE A 104 -8.79 6.21 -8.40
C ILE A 104 -9.93 7.22 -8.30
N SER A 105 -11.12 6.88 -8.80
CA SER A 105 -12.28 7.76 -8.64
C SER A 105 -12.59 7.94 -7.14
N ILE A 106 -13.12 9.10 -6.75
CA ILE A 106 -13.46 9.38 -5.35
C ILE A 106 -14.55 8.43 -4.87
N VAL A 107 -15.48 8.07 -5.75
CA VAL A 107 -16.57 7.14 -5.45
C VAL A 107 -16.00 5.75 -5.17
N ASP A 108 -15.17 5.22 -6.06
CA ASP A 108 -14.55 3.90 -5.91
C ASP A 108 -13.59 3.84 -4.73
N HIS A 109 -12.85 4.92 -4.49
CA HIS A 109 -12.01 5.03 -3.31
C HIS A 109 -12.83 4.88 -2.03
N TRP A 110 -13.95 5.61 -1.90
CA TRP A 110 -14.81 5.50 -0.72
C TRP A 110 -15.50 4.12 -0.65
N ASP A 111 -16.09 3.68 -1.76
CA ASP A 111 -17.04 2.57 -1.76
C ASP A 111 -16.39 1.19 -1.90
N GLY A 112 -15.19 1.11 -2.48
CA GLY A 112 -14.52 -0.15 -2.73
C GLY A 112 -13.21 -0.37 -1.98
N THR A 113 -12.38 0.64 -1.75
CA THR A 113 -11.05 0.35 -1.15
C THR A 113 -11.10 0.23 0.37
N ASP A 114 -10.58 -0.88 0.92
CA ASP A 114 -10.49 -1.08 2.37
C ASP A 114 -9.43 -0.18 3.01
N SER A 115 -8.44 0.26 2.23
CA SER A 115 -7.48 1.29 2.56
C SER A 115 -8.06 2.72 2.50
N TYR A 116 -9.37 2.91 2.30
CA TYR A 116 -10.01 4.19 2.54
C TYR A 116 -10.02 4.55 4.04
N GLY A 117 -9.51 5.75 4.36
CA GLY A 117 -9.37 6.21 5.75
C GLY A 117 -10.65 6.17 6.60
N GLY A 118 -11.83 6.24 5.98
CA GLY A 118 -13.13 6.12 6.66
C GLY A 118 -13.57 4.69 7.04
N ARG A 119 -12.93 3.66 6.45
CA ARG A 119 -13.17 2.24 6.73
C ARG A 119 -12.08 1.63 7.61
N GLN A 120 -10.89 2.21 7.60
CA GLN A 120 -9.71 1.73 8.33
C GLN A 120 -9.82 1.62 9.85
N GLY A 121 -10.78 2.33 10.48
CA GLY A 121 -11.02 2.28 11.92
C GLY A 121 -12.22 1.43 12.34
N ARG A 122 -12.85 0.72 11.39
CA ARG A 122 -14.02 -0.13 11.65
C ARG A 122 -13.58 -1.60 11.78
N ARG A 123 -14.39 -2.40 12.49
CA ARG A 123 -14.24 -3.86 12.52
C ARG A 123 -14.24 -4.40 11.10
N HIS A 124 -13.15 -5.04 10.73
CA HIS A 124 -12.93 -5.61 9.41
C HIS A 124 -12.99 -7.14 9.50
N ARG A 125 -13.53 -7.80 8.49
CA ARG A 125 -13.30 -9.23 8.28
C ARG A 125 -12.06 -9.32 7.43
N SER A 126 -10.95 -9.67 8.05
CA SER A 126 -9.68 -9.91 7.37
C SER A 126 -9.90 -10.74 6.09
N PHE A 127 -9.38 -10.26 4.97
CA PHE A 127 -9.25 -11.04 3.74
C PHE A 127 -7.96 -11.86 3.72
N LEU A 128 -7.08 -11.69 4.72
CA LEU A 128 -5.88 -12.48 4.90
C LEU A 128 -6.24 -13.78 5.63
N PRO A 129 -5.86 -14.96 5.09
CA PRO A 129 -6.32 -16.24 5.61
C PRO A 129 -5.84 -16.56 7.03
N ASP A 130 -4.73 -15.95 7.49
CA ASP A 130 -4.03 -16.36 8.72
C ASP A 130 -3.90 -15.27 9.79
N VAL A 131 -4.59 -14.13 9.64
CA VAL A 131 -4.47 -13.03 10.61
C VAL A 131 -5.61 -13.12 11.64
N PRO A 132 -5.30 -13.11 12.96
CA PRO A 132 -6.32 -13.04 13.99
C PRO A 132 -7.26 -11.85 13.73
N ARG A 133 -8.57 -12.01 13.96
CA ARG A 133 -9.54 -10.92 13.80
C ARG A 133 -9.04 -9.66 14.51
N SER A 134 -8.61 -8.67 13.73
CA SER A 134 -8.13 -7.40 14.21
C SER A 134 -9.28 -6.46 14.53
N ASP A 135 -9.09 -5.56 15.51
CA ASP A 135 -10.05 -4.52 15.83
C ASP A 135 -10.26 -3.53 14.68
N SER A 136 -9.25 -3.39 13.80
CA SER A 136 -9.33 -2.52 12.62
C SER A 136 -8.33 -2.89 11.53
N TYR A 137 -8.70 -2.67 10.26
CA TYR A 137 -7.82 -2.87 9.10
C TYR A 137 -6.46 -2.18 9.27
N LYS A 138 -6.44 -0.95 9.81
CA LYS A 138 -5.17 -0.23 10.02
C LYS A 138 -4.20 -1.03 10.90
N ASN A 139 -4.69 -1.57 12.02
CA ASN A 139 -3.83 -2.29 12.95
C ASN A 139 -3.34 -3.60 12.35
N GLU A 140 -4.19 -4.26 11.57
CA GLU A 140 -3.84 -5.48 10.83
C GLU A 140 -2.69 -5.21 9.86
N ILE A 141 -2.86 -4.22 8.99
CA ILE A 141 -1.84 -3.86 7.99
C ILE A 141 -0.56 -3.34 8.64
N THR A 142 -0.67 -2.56 9.72
CA THR A 142 0.53 -2.11 10.46
C THR A 142 1.30 -3.32 11.01
N ALA A 143 0.63 -4.31 11.63
CA ALA A 143 1.31 -5.49 12.15
C ALA A 143 2.01 -6.30 11.04
N GLU A 144 1.34 -6.54 9.91
CA GLU A 144 1.94 -7.21 8.75
C GLU A 144 3.19 -6.48 8.24
N ILE A 145 3.15 -5.15 8.15
CA ILE A 145 4.31 -4.36 7.73
C ILE A 145 5.45 -4.49 8.75
N GLU A 146 5.15 -4.39 10.06
CA GLU A 146 6.15 -4.52 11.14
C GLU A 146 6.79 -5.91 11.19
N GLU A 147 6.07 -6.95 10.75
CA GLU A 147 6.57 -8.33 10.61
C GLU A 147 7.36 -8.58 9.32
N GLY A 148 7.45 -7.58 8.43
CA GLY A 148 8.18 -7.68 7.17
C GLY A 148 7.33 -8.17 5.98
N ASN A 149 6.03 -8.37 6.16
CA ASN A 149 5.11 -8.86 5.13
C ASN A 149 4.56 -7.75 4.23
N PHE A 150 5.35 -6.69 3.99
CA PHE A 150 4.93 -5.51 3.23
C PHE A 150 4.40 -5.86 1.83
N MET A 151 5.06 -6.78 1.12
CA MET A 151 4.65 -7.17 -0.23
C MET A 151 3.36 -8.01 -0.25
N ASN A 152 3.06 -8.76 0.82
CA ASN A 152 1.75 -9.40 0.97
C ASN A 152 0.65 -8.34 1.08
N VAL A 153 0.86 -7.28 1.85
CA VAL A 153 -0.08 -6.16 1.95
C VAL A 153 -0.31 -5.51 0.58
N VAL A 154 0.77 -5.20 -0.15
CA VAL A 154 0.69 -4.64 -1.51
C VAL A 154 -0.13 -5.55 -2.42
N ARG A 155 0.22 -6.84 -2.47
CA ARG A 155 -0.48 -7.85 -3.28
C ARG A 155 -1.98 -7.82 -3.03
N ASN A 156 -2.38 -7.84 -1.76
CA ASN A 156 -3.79 -7.91 -1.43
C ASN A 156 -4.54 -6.61 -1.71
N GLU A 157 -3.93 -5.44 -1.47
CA GLU A 157 -4.57 -4.17 -1.82
C GLU A 157 -4.74 -4.05 -3.35
N VAL A 158 -3.78 -4.51 -4.14
CA VAL A 158 -3.90 -4.57 -5.61
C VAL A 158 -5.02 -5.54 -6.03
N TYR A 159 -5.07 -6.75 -5.47
CA TYR A 159 -6.16 -7.68 -5.78
C TYR A 159 -7.52 -7.16 -5.33
N ASN A 160 -7.63 -6.47 -4.20
CA ASN A 160 -8.89 -5.86 -3.75
C ASN A 160 -9.42 -4.83 -4.76
N ILE A 161 -8.53 -4.02 -5.34
CA ILE A 161 -8.90 -3.08 -6.40
C ILE A 161 -9.40 -3.86 -7.64
N ARG A 162 -8.68 -4.88 -8.08
CA ARG A 162 -9.07 -5.66 -9.28
C ARG A 162 -10.34 -6.48 -9.08
N ASP A 163 -10.53 -7.10 -7.90
CA ASP A 163 -11.72 -7.88 -7.59
C ASP A 163 -12.99 -7.01 -7.60
N ARG A 164 -12.86 -5.73 -7.23
CA ARG A 164 -13.99 -4.80 -7.18
C ARG A 164 -14.25 -4.06 -8.47
N PHE A 165 -13.20 -3.69 -9.19
CA PHE A 165 -13.29 -2.80 -10.35
C PHE A 165 -12.84 -3.46 -11.65
N GLY A 166 -12.55 -4.76 -11.63
CA GLY A 166 -12.00 -5.48 -12.77
C GLY A 166 -10.69 -4.84 -13.23
N ASN A 167 -10.60 -4.60 -14.53
CA ASN A 167 -9.40 -4.07 -15.17
C ASN A 167 -9.40 -2.53 -15.25
N ASP A 168 -10.36 -1.84 -14.62
CA ASP A 168 -10.54 -0.38 -14.79
C ASP A 168 -9.28 0.43 -14.50
N TYR A 169 -8.48 -0.01 -13.54
CA TYR A 169 -7.29 0.68 -13.05
C TYR A 169 -5.97 0.00 -13.41
N ASP A 170 -5.97 -1.01 -14.29
CA ASP A 170 -4.77 -1.83 -14.58
C ASP A 170 -3.56 -0.99 -15.04
N GLY A 171 -3.77 -0.03 -15.94
CA GLY A 171 -2.69 0.86 -16.41
C GLY A 171 -2.14 1.76 -15.31
N GLY A 172 -3.00 2.22 -14.39
CA GLY A 172 -2.59 2.92 -13.18
C GLY A 172 -1.82 2.02 -12.19
N ILE A 173 -2.26 0.77 -12.01
CA ILE A 173 -1.62 -0.24 -11.16
C ILE A 173 -0.23 -0.58 -11.71
N SER A 174 -0.09 -0.78 -13.02
CA SER A 174 1.21 -1.04 -13.67
C SER A 174 2.23 0.06 -13.33
N ARG A 175 1.84 1.33 -13.52
CA ARG A 175 2.70 2.49 -13.17
C ARG A 175 2.96 2.61 -11.68
N TYR A 176 2.00 2.22 -10.84
CA TYR A 176 2.20 2.14 -9.39
C TYR A 176 3.28 1.11 -9.03
N LEU A 177 3.27 -0.07 -9.66
CA LEU A 177 4.27 -1.11 -9.40
C LEU A 177 5.66 -0.64 -9.85
N ASP A 178 5.77 0.10 -10.95
CA ASP A 178 7.03 0.74 -11.38
C ASP A 178 7.53 1.74 -10.34
N ALA A 179 6.64 2.58 -9.83
CA ALA A 179 6.98 3.56 -8.79
C ALA A 179 7.36 2.87 -7.47
N LEU A 180 6.74 1.75 -7.13
CA LEU A 180 7.08 0.96 -5.95
C LEU A 180 8.48 0.36 -6.08
N GLU A 181 8.82 -0.22 -7.24
CA GLU A 181 10.19 -0.71 -7.49
C GLU A 181 11.22 0.40 -7.28
N ALA A 182 11.01 1.56 -7.91
CA ALA A 182 11.91 2.70 -7.76
C ALA A 182 12.01 3.15 -6.29
N PHE A 183 10.88 3.19 -5.57
CA PHE A 183 10.85 3.55 -4.15
C PHE A 183 11.61 2.54 -3.27
N LEU A 184 11.53 1.24 -3.56
CA LEU A 184 12.27 0.20 -2.83
C LEU A 184 13.77 0.25 -3.12
N GLN A 185 14.17 0.68 -4.32
CA GLN A 185 15.57 0.86 -4.73
C GLN A 185 16.19 2.17 -4.20
N ASP A 186 15.37 3.20 -3.95
CA ASP A 186 15.79 4.49 -3.39
C ASP A 186 16.36 4.33 -1.97
N LYS A 187 17.47 5.02 -1.68
CA LYS A 187 18.23 4.92 -0.41
C LYS A 187 17.98 6.11 0.50
#